data_AF-A0A349GA11-F1
#
_entry.id   AF-A0A349GA11-F1
#
_cell.length_a   1.000
_cell.length_b   1.000
_cell.length_c   1.000
_cell.angle_alpha   90.00
_cell.angle_beta   90.00
_cell.angle_gamma   90.00
#
_symmetry.space_group_name_H-M   'P 1'
#
loop_
_entity.id
_entity.type
_entity.pdbx_description
1 polymer ?
#
loop_
_entity_poly.entity_id
_entity_poly.type
_entity_poly.pdbx_seq_one_letter_code
_entity_poly.pdbx_strand_id
1 'polypeptide(L)'
;MLIIGIIGASVFWILVLLYLMGRQKRESRAIKQLLEKYAQGNFLSENEQKLRFAHDIEVDETIGKLQKTMKEWLYNMLFSELELSRYAQMLQSNSDESLSHMTYIEKQIHKIRDHSNEIAMASMENASVSEELQSSNDQMVNDSQDYAQITEDTLKTIQVGRSNIIEALAGVDVIATKMNNAMSQVTQLEQMIGMIQTMTLGITKISEQTNLLALNASIESARAGEAGRGFAVVANEVTKLADESSRLALDIQKRIGDISNAMNSVVSEINEGVETTMTLKSSNQEAIGHLNAMVKGAEGML
;
A
#
# COMPACT_ATOMS: atom_id res chain seq x y z
N MET A 1 64.79 58.44 130.06
CA MET A 1 63.64 59.00 129.31
C MET A 1 63.69 58.68 127.80
N LEU A 2 64.85 58.59 127.14
CA LEU A 2 64.94 58.25 125.70
C LEU A 2 64.58 56.79 125.32
N ILE A 3 64.85 55.81 126.18
CA ILE A 3 64.62 54.37 125.88
C ILE A 3 63.12 54.02 125.78
N ILE A 4 62.26 54.67 126.57
CA ILE A 4 60.81 54.39 126.59
C ILE A 4 60.12 54.89 125.31
N GLY A 5 60.60 56.00 124.72
CA GLY A 5 60.07 56.53 123.46
C GLY A 5 60.40 55.65 122.25
N ILE A 6 61.58 55.02 122.23
CA ILE A 6 61.99 54.12 121.14
C ILE A 6 61.18 52.82 121.17
N ILE A 7 60.87 52.29 122.35
CA ILE A 7 60.04 51.09 122.52
C ILE A 7 58.58 51.36 122.10
N GLY A 8 58.04 52.54 122.41
CA GLY A 8 56.70 52.92 121.97
C GLY A 8 56.59 53.05 120.44
N ALA A 9 57.59 53.66 119.80
CA ALA A 9 57.62 53.81 118.35
C ALA A 9 57.80 52.47 117.62
N SER A 10 58.61 51.54 118.16
CA SER A 10 58.79 50.22 117.58
C SER A 10 57.53 49.35 117.72
N VAL A 11 56.85 49.39 118.86
CA VAL A 11 55.56 48.70 119.04
C VAL A 11 54.50 49.27 118.11
N PHE A 12 54.43 50.59 117.94
CA PHE A 12 53.51 51.22 116.99
C PHE A 12 53.79 50.78 115.55
N TRP A 13 55.05 50.80 115.11
CA TRP A 13 55.43 50.32 113.78
C TRP A 13 55.17 48.82 113.59
N ILE A 14 55.38 48.00 114.62
CA ILE A 14 55.06 46.57 114.59
C ILE A 14 53.54 46.36 114.46
N LEU A 15 52.72 47.13 115.18
CA LEU A 15 51.26 47.04 115.07
C LEU A 15 50.76 47.53 113.71
N VAL A 16 51.36 48.58 113.15
CA VAL A 16 51.08 49.04 111.78
C VAL A 16 51.49 47.97 110.77
N LEU A 17 52.66 47.35 110.92
CA LEU A 17 53.11 46.25 110.06
C LEU A 17 52.20 45.02 110.18
N LEU A 18 51.82 44.60 111.38
CA LEU A 18 50.90 43.49 111.60
C LEU A 18 49.51 43.78 111.04
N TYR A 19 49.04 45.02 111.14
CA TYR A 19 47.79 45.47 110.53
C TYR A 19 47.86 45.43 109.00
N LEU A 20 48.95 45.94 108.41
CA LEU A 20 49.20 45.89 106.96
C LEU A 20 49.34 44.44 106.45
N MET A 21 50.09 43.58 107.16
CA MET A 21 50.24 42.16 106.82
C MET A 21 48.93 41.39 106.97
N GLY A 22 48.15 41.66 108.03
CA GLY A 22 46.83 41.05 108.25
C GLY A 22 45.84 41.44 107.15
N ARG A 23 45.90 42.70 106.71
CA ARG A 23 45.10 43.22 105.60
C ARG A 23 45.50 42.59 104.26
N GLN A 24 46.80 42.54 103.93
CA GLN A 24 47.30 41.96 102.69
C GLN A 24 46.95 40.46 102.59
N LYS A 25 47.09 39.69 103.68
CA LYS A 25 46.67 38.27 103.70
C LYS A 25 45.18 38.08 103.46
N ARG A 26 44.33 39.02 103.91
CA ARG A 26 42.89 38.97 103.68
C ARG A 26 42.56 39.24 102.21
N GLU A 27 43.23 40.22 101.61
CA GLU A 27 43.09 40.56 100.19
C GLU A 27 43.55 39.41 99.27
N SER A 28 44.72 38.80 99.52
CA SER A 28 45.20 37.65 98.73
C SER A 28 44.31 36.40 98.85
N ARG A 29 43.72 36.13 100.03
CA ARG A 29 42.76 35.03 100.18
C ARG A 29 41.50 35.27 99.33
N ALA A 30 41.02 36.50 99.26
CA ALA A 30 39.83 36.83 98.49
C ALA A 30 40.07 36.69 96.99
N ILE A 31 41.23 37.14 96.48
CA ILE A 31 41.65 36.93 95.08
C ILE A 31 41.79 35.43 94.78
N LYS A 32 42.44 34.66 95.66
CA LYS A 32 42.59 33.21 95.46
C LYS A 32 41.24 32.50 95.37
N GLN A 33 40.30 32.82 96.26
CA GLN A 33 38.96 32.24 96.23
C GLN A 33 38.19 32.62 94.95
N LEU A 34 38.35 33.85 94.45
CA LEU A 34 37.74 34.30 93.21
C LEU A 34 38.33 33.56 91.99
N LEU A 35 39.66 33.44 91.93
CA LEU A 35 40.34 32.69 90.88
C LEU A 35 40.04 31.20 90.93
N GLU A 36 39.85 30.61 92.12
CA GLU A 36 39.38 29.22 92.26
C GLU A 36 37.96 29.04 91.71
N LYS A 37 37.05 30.00 91.95
CA LYS A 37 35.70 29.99 91.33
C LYS A 37 35.77 30.08 89.80
N TYR A 38 36.66 30.91 89.27
CA TYR A 38 36.88 31.03 87.83
C TYR A 38 37.53 29.78 87.24
N ALA A 39 38.50 29.17 87.92
CA ALA A 39 39.10 27.89 87.52
C ALA A 39 38.07 26.74 87.50
N GLN A 40 37.02 26.84 88.31
CA GLN A 40 35.86 25.94 88.29
C GLN A 40 34.82 26.29 87.20
N GLY A 41 35.12 27.26 86.32
CA GLY A 41 34.24 27.66 85.22
C GLY A 41 33.14 28.66 85.59
N ASN A 42 33.08 29.12 86.84
CA ASN A 42 32.07 30.07 87.30
C ASN A 42 32.50 31.52 87.01
N PHE A 43 32.57 31.86 85.73
CA PHE A 43 32.85 33.23 85.29
C PHE A 43 31.60 34.11 85.28
N LEU A 44 30.40 33.51 85.39
CA LEU A 44 29.11 34.21 85.26
C LEU A 44 28.57 34.81 86.55
N SER A 45 29.09 34.43 87.72
CA SER A 45 28.63 34.97 89.01
C SER A 45 28.85 36.48 89.13
N GLU A 46 27.83 37.18 89.63
CA GLU A 46 27.94 38.58 90.08
C GLU A 46 28.84 38.66 91.32
N ASN A 47 29.82 39.57 91.30
CA ASN A 47 30.79 39.69 92.37
C ASN A 47 30.19 40.51 93.52
N GLU A 48 29.43 39.88 94.43
CA GLU A 48 28.77 40.56 95.57
C GLU A 48 29.76 41.26 96.52
N GLN A 49 31.01 40.78 96.57
CA GLN A 49 32.10 41.51 97.18
C GLN A 49 32.73 42.43 96.14
N LYS A 50 32.26 43.69 96.08
CA LYS A 50 33.13 44.78 95.59
C LYS A 50 34.38 44.72 96.46
N LEU A 51 35.44 44.12 95.94
CA LEU A 51 36.74 44.12 96.58
C LEU A 51 37.20 45.57 96.60
N ARG A 52 36.84 46.30 97.66
CA ARG A 52 37.31 47.68 97.88
C ARG A 52 38.77 47.59 98.31
N PHE A 53 39.64 47.21 97.38
CA PHE A 53 41.07 47.32 97.53
C PHE A 53 41.39 48.82 97.56
N ALA A 54 41.65 49.37 98.74
CA ALA A 54 41.89 50.81 98.87
C ALA A 54 43.25 51.27 98.29
N HIS A 55 44.00 50.42 97.56
CA HIS A 55 45.30 50.80 97.00
C HIS A 55 45.81 50.00 95.78
N ASP A 56 45.05 49.07 95.19
CA ASP A 56 45.54 48.26 94.06
C ASP A 56 44.46 48.10 92.96
N ILE A 57 44.13 49.23 92.32
CA ILE A 57 43.09 49.35 91.28
C ILE A 57 43.42 48.46 90.06
N GLU A 58 44.71 48.26 89.79
CA GLU A 58 45.22 47.56 88.60
C GLU A 58 44.90 46.05 88.63
N VAL A 59 44.95 45.42 89.82
CA VAL A 59 44.65 44.00 89.99
C VAL A 59 43.15 43.72 89.82
N ASP A 60 42.29 44.57 90.39
CA ASP A 60 40.83 44.45 90.24
C ASP A 60 40.39 44.65 88.78
N GLU A 61 40.98 45.62 88.09
CA GLU A 61 40.74 45.86 86.67
C GLU A 61 41.18 44.67 85.81
N THR A 62 42.33 44.08 86.10
CA THR A 62 42.86 42.92 85.35
C THR A 62 42.00 41.67 85.55
N ILE A 63 41.55 41.41 86.78
CA ILE A 63 40.64 40.30 87.09
C ILE A 63 39.28 40.53 86.42
N GLY A 64 38.77 41.77 86.43
CA GLY A 64 37.55 42.16 85.71
C GLY A 64 37.66 41.96 84.20
N LYS A 65 38.79 42.34 83.59
CA LYS A 65 39.10 42.07 82.17
C LYS A 65 39.13 40.58 81.87
N LEU A 66 39.81 39.78 82.70
CA LEU A 66 39.84 38.32 82.56
C LEU A 66 38.43 37.71 82.60
N GLN A 67 37.61 38.12 83.58
CA GLN A 67 36.23 37.65 83.69
C GLN A 67 35.42 38.03 82.45
N LYS A 68 35.53 39.29 81.99
CA LYS A 68 34.83 39.77 80.79
C LYS A 68 35.24 38.96 79.55
N THR A 69 36.53 38.79 79.31
CA THR A 69 37.04 38.03 78.16
C THR A 69 36.63 36.56 78.22
N MET A 70 36.67 35.93 79.40
CA MET A 70 36.21 34.55 79.56
C MET A 70 34.70 34.41 79.36
N LYS A 71 33.89 35.39 79.79
CA LYS A 71 32.46 35.45 79.47
C LYS A 71 32.23 35.53 77.97
N GLU A 72 32.92 36.45 77.28
CA GLU A 72 32.84 36.60 75.82
C GLU A 72 33.25 35.30 75.10
N TRP A 73 34.32 34.64 75.55
CA TRP A 73 34.76 33.37 74.99
C TRP A 73 33.73 32.25 75.21
N LEU A 74 33.14 32.14 76.42
CA LEU A 74 32.08 31.17 76.70
C LEU A 74 30.84 31.41 75.84
N TYR A 75 30.43 32.67 75.65
CA TYR A 75 29.33 33.02 74.75
C TYR A 75 29.65 32.63 73.30
N ASN A 76 30.85 32.95 72.82
CA ASN A 76 31.28 32.59 71.47
C ASN A 76 31.39 31.07 71.27
N MET A 77 31.85 30.33 72.28
CA MET A 77 31.95 28.87 72.24
C MET A 77 30.58 28.22 72.19
N LEU A 78 29.65 28.65 73.06
CA LEU A 78 28.27 28.16 73.07
C LEU A 78 27.56 28.48 71.75
N PHE A 79 27.78 29.67 71.20
CA PHE A 79 27.26 30.05 69.89
C PHE A 79 27.83 29.17 68.77
N SER A 80 29.14 28.94 68.75
CA SER A 80 29.79 28.08 67.76
C SER A 80 29.34 26.62 67.86
N GLU A 81 29.07 26.10 69.06
CA GLU A 81 28.53 24.76 69.28
C GLU A 81 27.12 24.62 68.68
N LEU A 82 26.27 25.64 68.88
CA LEU A 82 24.95 25.70 68.29
C LEU A 82 25.01 25.76 66.75
N GLU A 83 25.91 26.57 66.19
CA GLU A 83 26.13 26.64 64.74
C GLU A 83 26.65 25.31 64.17
N LEU A 84 27.59 24.65 64.85
CA LEU A 84 28.12 23.35 64.43
C LEU A 84 27.02 22.29 64.38
N SER A 85 26.14 22.27 65.39
CA SER A 85 24.96 21.39 65.42
C SER A 85 24.03 21.65 64.23
N ARG A 86 23.76 22.92 63.91
CA ARG A 86 22.99 23.31 62.73
C ARG A 86 23.64 22.83 61.43
N TYR A 87 24.95 23.00 61.27
CA TYR A 87 25.68 22.53 60.09
C TYR A 87 25.63 21.01 59.96
N ALA A 88 25.77 20.27 61.07
CA ALA A 88 25.67 18.81 61.08
C ALA A 88 24.27 18.34 60.64
N GLN A 89 23.20 19.00 61.10
CA GLN A 89 21.83 18.71 60.67
C GLN A 89 21.61 18.99 59.17
N MET A 90 22.12 20.12 58.67
CA MET A 90 22.05 20.44 57.25
C MET A 90 22.81 19.40 56.40
N LEU A 91 24.00 18.99 56.85
CA LEU A 91 24.79 17.97 56.15
C LEU A 91 24.08 16.62 56.13
N GLN A 92 23.44 16.22 57.24
CA GLN A 92 22.65 14.99 57.28
C GLN A 92 21.48 15.05 56.30
N SER A 93 20.72 16.15 56.30
CA SER A 93 19.61 16.35 55.36
C SER A 93 20.08 16.27 53.90
N ASN A 94 21.19 16.93 53.57
CA ASN A 94 21.76 16.89 52.22
C ASN A 94 22.26 15.47 51.84
N SER A 95 22.76 14.71 52.82
CA SER A 95 23.21 13.33 52.61
C SER A 95 22.03 12.39 52.35
N ASP A 96 20.93 12.56 53.09
CA ASP A 96 19.70 11.80 52.89
C ASP A 96 19.08 12.10 51.52
N GLU A 97 19.05 13.37 51.11
CA GLU A 97 18.60 13.78 49.77
C GLU A 97 19.51 13.21 48.67
N SER A 98 20.83 13.24 48.86
CA SER A 98 21.79 12.67 47.92
C SER A 98 21.60 11.15 47.76
N LEU A 99 21.36 10.44 48.85
CA LEU A 99 21.06 9.00 48.82
C LEU A 99 19.76 8.73 48.05
N SER A 100 18.72 9.53 48.28
CA SER A 100 17.47 9.44 47.52
C SER A 100 17.70 9.64 46.02
N HIS A 101 18.46 10.66 45.63
CA HIS A 101 18.84 10.90 44.24
C HIS A 101 19.66 9.74 43.63
N MET A 102 20.59 9.15 44.38
CA MET A 102 21.36 7.98 43.89
C MET A 102 20.46 6.77 43.60
N THR A 103 19.52 6.45 44.50
CA THR A 103 18.57 5.34 44.27
C THR A 103 17.65 5.61 43.08
N TYR A 104 17.25 6.87 42.88
CA TYR A 104 16.48 7.27 41.70
C TYR A 104 17.30 7.09 40.41
N ILE A 105 18.57 7.52 40.41
CA ILE A 105 19.49 7.36 39.27
C ILE A 105 19.70 5.88 38.95
N GLU A 106 19.93 5.03 39.95
CA GLU A 106 20.07 3.57 39.76
C GLU A 106 18.84 2.98 39.05
N LYS A 107 17.63 3.35 39.50
CA LYS A 107 16.38 2.93 38.85
C LYS A 107 16.29 3.40 37.39
N GLN A 108 16.75 4.62 37.08
CA GLN A 108 16.76 5.11 35.70
C GLN A 108 17.79 4.37 34.83
N ILE A 109 18.97 4.05 35.36
CA ILE A 109 19.99 3.26 34.65
C ILE A 109 19.42 1.88 34.28
N HIS A 110 18.70 1.22 35.19
CA HIS A 110 18.03 -0.04 34.88
C HIS A 110 17.02 0.11 33.75
N LYS A 111 16.16 1.13 33.81
CA LYS A 111 15.20 1.40 32.72
C LYS A 111 15.91 1.66 31.39
N ILE A 112 16.98 2.45 31.38
CA ILE A 112 17.75 2.74 30.16
C ILE A 112 18.33 1.46 29.56
N ARG A 113 18.88 0.57 30.40
CA ARG A 113 19.40 -0.72 29.96
C ARG A 113 18.31 -1.58 29.32
N ASP A 114 17.14 -1.64 29.94
CA ASP A 114 16.02 -2.43 29.43
C ASP A 114 15.52 -1.89 28.07
N HIS A 115 15.35 -0.57 27.94
CA HIS A 115 15.01 0.07 26.65
C HIS A 115 16.12 -0.13 25.60
N SER A 116 17.40 -0.11 25.99
CA SER A 116 18.51 -0.36 25.06
C SER A 116 18.46 -1.76 24.48
N ASN A 117 18.02 -2.76 25.26
CA ASN A 117 17.83 -4.12 24.78
C ASN A 117 16.64 -4.21 23.82
N GLU A 118 15.51 -3.56 24.14
CA GLU A 118 14.34 -3.48 23.25
C GLU A 118 14.71 -2.83 21.90
N ILE A 119 15.45 -1.72 21.92
CA ILE A 119 15.94 -1.05 20.71
C ILE A 119 16.84 -1.97 19.90
N ALA A 120 17.74 -2.73 20.53
CA ALA A 120 18.60 -3.67 19.83
C ALA A 120 17.78 -4.77 19.13
N MET A 121 16.77 -5.33 19.79
CA MET A 121 15.87 -6.32 19.20
C MET A 121 15.08 -5.74 18.02
N ALA A 122 14.48 -4.56 18.18
CA ALA A 122 13.75 -3.87 17.12
C ALA A 122 14.67 -3.53 15.92
N SER A 123 15.93 -3.18 16.18
CA SER A 123 16.91 -2.93 15.12
C SER A 123 17.25 -4.18 14.33
N MET A 124 17.32 -5.35 14.97
CA MET A 124 17.55 -6.63 14.29
C MET A 124 16.35 -7.04 13.43
N GLU A 125 15.13 -6.83 13.94
CA GLU A 125 13.90 -7.05 13.18
C GLU A 125 13.83 -6.15 11.94
N ASN A 126 14.11 -4.84 12.10
CA ASN A 126 14.15 -3.90 10.98
C ASN A 126 15.19 -4.29 9.92
N ALA A 127 16.34 -4.82 10.33
CA ALA A 127 17.34 -5.32 9.39
C ALA A 127 16.80 -6.51 8.58
N SER A 128 16.16 -7.47 9.24
CA SER A 128 15.52 -8.62 8.57
C SER A 128 14.44 -8.19 7.59
N VAL A 129 13.56 -7.25 7.98
CA VAL A 129 12.51 -6.72 7.09
C VAL A 129 13.13 -5.99 5.89
N SER A 130 14.24 -5.28 6.09
CA SER A 130 14.94 -4.60 4.99
C SER A 130 15.53 -5.57 3.98
N GLU A 131 16.06 -6.72 4.43
CA GLU A 131 16.55 -7.78 3.55
C GLU A 131 15.41 -8.42 2.74
N GLU A 132 14.27 -8.68 3.37
CA GLU A 132 13.08 -9.22 2.69
C GLU A 132 12.53 -8.22 1.66
N LEU A 133 12.48 -6.93 1.99
CA LEU A 133 12.09 -5.87 1.06
C LEU A 133 13.03 -5.77 -0.13
N GLN A 134 14.34 -5.89 0.08
CA GLN A 134 15.31 -5.88 -1.01
C GLN A 134 15.07 -7.06 -1.96
N SER A 135 14.88 -8.27 -1.41
CA SER A 135 14.58 -9.46 -2.22
C SER A 135 13.26 -9.30 -2.99
N SER A 136 12.23 -8.73 -2.36
CA SER A 136 10.94 -8.47 -3.01
C SER A 136 11.08 -7.43 -4.14
N ASN A 137 11.90 -6.39 -3.94
CA ASN A 137 12.15 -5.38 -4.95
C ASN A 137 12.94 -5.94 -6.14
N ASP A 138 13.94 -6.79 -5.90
CA ASP A 138 14.68 -7.49 -6.98
C ASP A 138 13.75 -8.40 -7.79
N GLN A 139 12.84 -9.11 -7.11
CA GLN A 139 11.82 -9.92 -7.79
C GLN A 139 10.88 -9.03 -8.63
N MET A 140 10.40 -7.91 -8.09
CA MET A 140 9.54 -6.98 -8.82
C MET A 140 10.21 -6.42 -10.09
N VAL A 141 11.52 -6.16 -10.05
CA VAL A 141 12.28 -5.75 -11.24
C VAL A 141 12.30 -6.85 -12.30
N ASN A 142 12.54 -8.11 -11.90
CA ASN A 142 12.53 -9.24 -12.83
C ASN A 142 11.13 -9.46 -13.43
N ASP A 143 10.09 -9.46 -12.59
CA ASP A 143 8.70 -9.60 -13.03
C ASP A 143 8.33 -8.48 -14.02
N SER A 144 8.78 -7.24 -13.78
CA SER A 144 8.55 -6.12 -14.69
C SER A 144 9.22 -6.32 -16.05
N GLN A 145 10.42 -6.93 -16.10
CA GLN A 145 11.10 -7.24 -17.36
C GLN A 145 10.37 -8.36 -18.12
N ASP A 146 9.94 -9.41 -17.40
CA ASP A 146 9.14 -10.49 -17.97
C ASP A 146 7.81 -9.95 -18.53
N TYR A 147 7.13 -9.06 -17.80
CA TYR A 147 5.91 -8.41 -18.29
C TYR A 147 6.13 -7.56 -19.54
N ALA A 148 7.26 -6.84 -19.64
CA ALA A 148 7.60 -6.08 -20.83
C ALA A 148 7.79 -7.02 -22.04
N GLN A 149 8.50 -8.13 -21.87
CA GLN A 149 8.72 -9.12 -22.92
C GLN A 149 7.41 -9.80 -23.35
N ILE A 150 6.57 -10.21 -22.40
CA ILE A 150 5.26 -10.80 -22.67
C ILE A 150 4.36 -9.81 -23.44
N THR A 151 4.42 -8.53 -23.08
CA THR A 151 3.66 -7.47 -23.78
C THR A 151 4.13 -7.32 -25.22
N GLU A 152 5.43 -7.33 -25.48
CA GLU A 152 6.00 -7.28 -26.83
C GLU A 152 5.57 -8.49 -27.68
N ASP A 153 5.67 -9.70 -27.13
CA ASP A 153 5.26 -10.93 -27.82
C ASP A 153 3.76 -10.97 -28.10
N THR A 154 2.96 -10.43 -27.17
CA THR A 154 1.51 -10.27 -27.32
C THR A 154 1.19 -9.30 -28.46
N LEU A 155 1.86 -8.15 -28.52
CA LEU A 155 1.70 -7.18 -29.62
C LEU A 155 2.03 -7.80 -30.98
N LYS A 156 3.12 -8.56 -31.07
CA LYS A 156 3.51 -9.28 -32.29
C LYS A 156 2.44 -10.29 -32.71
N THR A 157 1.91 -11.05 -31.76
CA THR A 157 0.84 -12.03 -32.02
C THR A 157 -0.44 -11.35 -32.50
N ILE A 158 -0.82 -10.23 -31.88
CA ILE A 158 -1.97 -9.41 -32.31
C ILE A 158 -1.77 -8.91 -33.74
N GLN A 159 -0.57 -8.44 -34.09
CA GLN A 159 -0.26 -7.96 -35.44
C GLN A 159 -0.39 -9.07 -36.50
N VAL A 160 0.11 -10.27 -36.20
CA VAL A 160 -0.05 -11.44 -37.07
C VAL A 160 -1.54 -11.81 -37.20
N GLY A 161 -2.27 -11.87 -36.08
CA GLY A 161 -3.71 -12.14 -36.08
C GLY A 161 -4.49 -11.13 -36.93
N ARG A 162 -4.16 -9.85 -36.83
CA ARG A 162 -4.77 -8.79 -37.64
C ARG A 162 -4.50 -9.00 -39.13
N SER A 163 -3.27 -9.36 -39.50
CA SER A 163 -2.92 -9.67 -40.90
C SER A 163 -3.76 -10.83 -41.45
N ASN A 164 -3.90 -11.90 -40.68
CA ASN A 164 -4.68 -13.08 -41.07
C ASN A 164 -6.17 -12.74 -41.28
N ILE A 165 -6.76 -11.87 -40.44
CA ILE A 165 -8.15 -11.43 -40.60
C ILE A 165 -8.33 -10.55 -41.84
N ILE A 166 -7.35 -9.69 -42.16
CA ILE A 166 -7.36 -8.89 -43.39
C ILE A 166 -7.32 -9.80 -44.62
N GLU A 167 -6.49 -10.84 -44.60
CA GLU A 167 -6.44 -11.84 -45.68
C GLU A 167 -7.77 -12.61 -45.79
N ALA A 168 -8.36 -13.00 -44.66
CA ALA A 168 -9.67 -13.66 -44.63
C ALA A 168 -10.77 -12.76 -45.22
N LEU A 169 -10.77 -11.45 -44.93
CA LEU A 169 -11.70 -10.48 -45.52
C LEU A 169 -11.55 -10.41 -47.05
N ALA A 170 -10.32 -10.40 -47.56
CA ALA A 170 -10.08 -10.44 -49.00
C ALA A 170 -10.62 -11.74 -49.62
N GLY A 171 -10.44 -12.88 -48.95
CA GLY A 171 -11.03 -14.16 -49.37
C GLY A 171 -12.56 -14.14 -49.39
N VAL A 172 -13.20 -13.55 -48.38
CA VAL A 172 -14.66 -13.36 -48.29
C VAL A 172 -15.18 -12.51 -49.46
N ASP A 173 -14.48 -11.43 -49.84
CA ASP A 173 -14.87 -10.60 -50.99
C ASP A 173 -14.75 -11.36 -52.33
N VAL A 174 -13.75 -12.24 -52.47
CA VAL A 174 -13.64 -13.13 -53.63
C VAL A 174 -14.81 -14.11 -53.68
N ILE A 175 -15.19 -14.72 -52.55
CA ILE A 175 -16.34 -15.63 -52.46
C ILE A 175 -17.63 -14.90 -52.84
N ALA A 176 -17.87 -13.71 -52.30
CA ALA A 176 -19.02 -12.87 -52.64
C ALA A 176 -19.13 -12.64 -54.15
N THR A 177 -18.00 -12.32 -54.79
CA THR A 177 -17.94 -12.10 -56.24
C THR A 177 -18.26 -13.38 -57.02
N LYS A 178 -17.75 -14.53 -56.58
CA LYS A 178 -18.05 -15.84 -57.21
C LYS A 178 -19.53 -16.21 -57.07
N MET A 179 -20.16 -15.93 -55.93
CA MET A 179 -21.58 -16.17 -55.71
C MET A 179 -22.45 -15.29 -56.62
N ASN A 180 -22.13 -14.00 -56.76
CA ASN A 180 -22.83 -13.11 -57.69
C ASN A 180 -22.71 -13.59 -59.15
N ASN A 181 -21.53 -14.07 -59.55
CA ASN A 181 -21.34 -14.63 -60.88
C ASN A 181 -22.15 -15.93 -61.08
N ALA A 182 -22.18 -16.80 -60.08
CA ALA A 182 -22.98 -18.03 -60.12
C ALA A 182 -24.48 -17.70 -60.25
N MET A 183 -24.98 -16.72 -59.49
CA MET A 183 -26.36 -16.26 -59.59
C MET A 183 -26.69 -15.79 -61.01
N SER A 184 -25.80 -14.99 -61.62
CA SER A 184 -25.98 -14.52 -62.99
C SER A 184 -26.06 -15.67 -64.00
N GLN A 185 -25.23 -16.72 -63.84
CA GLN A 185 -25.28 -17.90 -64.71
C GLN A 185 -26.57 -18.69 -64.54
N VAL A 186 -27.07 -18.84 -63.30
CA VAL A 186 -28.34 -19.50 -63.03
C VAL A 186 -29.50 -18.73 -63.66
N THR A 187 -29.53 -17.40 -63.55
CA THR A 187 -30.54 -16.57 -64.22
C THR A 187 -30.52 -16.74 -65.75
N GLN A 188 -29.34 -16.87 -66.36
CA GLN A 188 -29.24 -17.14 -67.80
C GLN A 188 -29.78 -18.53 -68.17
N LEU A 189 -29.50 -19.54 -67.35
CA LEU A 189 -30.06 -20.89 -67.54
C LEU A 189 -31.58 -20.90 -67.40
N GLU A 190 -32.13 -20.14 -66.46
CA GLU A 190 -33.59 -19.98 -66.30
C GLU A 190 -34.26 -19.42 -67.54
N GLN A 191 -33.66 -18.40 -68.16
CA GLN A 191 -34.12 -17.87 -69.44
C GLN A 191 -34.06 -18.91 -70.56
N MET A 192 -32.98 -19.69 -70.64
CA MET A 192 -32.84 -20.77 -71.62
C MET A 192 -33.91 -21.84 -71.44
N ILE A 193 -34.19 -22.25 -70.21
CA ILE A 193 -35.24 -23.24 -69.92
C ILE A 193 -36.62 -22.72 -70.31
N GLY A 194 -36.93 -21.45 -70.02
CA GLY A 194 -38.19 -20.84 -70.45
C GLY A 194 -38.36 -20.85 -71.98
N MET A 195 -37.27 -20.63 -72.74
CA MET A 195 -37.29 -20.74 -74.19
C MET A 195 -37.55 -22.18 -74.66
N ILE A 196 -36.89 -23.17 -74.06
CA ILE A 196 -37.11 -24.59 -74.41
C ILE A 196 -38.54 -24.99 -74.09
N GLN A 197 -39.08 -24.61 -72.92
CA GLN A 197 -40.46 -24.91 -72.54
C GLN A 197 -41.46 -24.35 -73.56
N THR A 198 -41.22 -23.14 -74.07
CA THR A 198 -42.02 -22.53 -75.14
C THR A 198 -41.93 -23.32 -76.44
N MET A 199 -40.72 -23.76 -76.84
CA MET A 199 -40.53 -24.60 -78.03
C MET A 199 -41.23 -25.95 -77.90
N THR A 200 -41.13 -26.61 -76.74
CA THR A 200 -41.76 -27.91 -76.48
C THR A 200 -43.29 -27.81 -76.52
N LEU A 201 -43.88 -26.75 -75.97
CA LEU A 201 -45.33 -26.47 -76.12
C LEU A 201 -45.72 -26.31 -77.60
N GLY A 202 -44.88 -25.66 -78.39
CA GLY A 202 -45.05 -25.54 -79.84
C GLY A 202 -45.04 -26.91 -80.54
N ILE A 203 -44.10 -27.80 -80.19
CA ILE A 203 -44.01 -29.16 -80.75
C ILE A 203 -45.25 -29.98 -80.42
N THR A 204 -45.73 -29.93 -79.17
CA THR A 204 -46.97 -30.62 -78.76
C THR A 204 -48.15 -30.15 -79.61
N LYS A 205 -48.30 -28.83 -79.79
CA LYS A 205 -49.37 -28.25 -80.62
C LYS A 205 -49.27 -28.67 -82.09
N ILE A 206 -48.06 -28.66 -82.67
CA ILE A 206 -47.83 -29.13 -84.04
C ILE A 206 -48.16 -30.62 -84.17
N SER A 207 -47.77 -31.43 -83.18
CA SER A 207 -48.03 -32.87 -83.15
C SER A 207 -49.53 -33.15 -83.10
N GLU A 208 -50.28 -32.45 -82.24
CA GLU A 208 -51.75 -32.54 -82.17
C GLU A 208 -52.43 -32.14 -83.49
N GLN A 209 -51.98 -31.04 -84.11
CA GLN A 209 -52.49 -30.62 -85.42
C GLN A 209 -52.19 -31.64 -86.52
N THR A 210 -50.97 -32.19 -86.52
CA THR A 210 -50.54 -33.22 -87.48
C THR A 210 -51.36 -34.50 -87.30
N ASN A 211 -51.63 -34.87 -86.05
CA ASN A 211 -52.46 -36.02 -85.73
C ASN A 211 -53.91 -35.84 -86.23
N LEU A 212 -54.49 -34.66 -86.04
CA LEU A 212 -55.81 -34.30 -86.57
C LEU A 212 -55.85 -34.32 -88.10
N LEU A 213 -54.80 -33.79 -88.76
CA LEU A 213 -54.66 -33.84 -90.22
C LEU A 213 -54.56 -35.29 -90.74
N ALA A 214 -53.75 -36.12 -90.09
CA ALA A 214 -53.58 -37.52 -90.44
C ALA A 214 -54.87 -38.33 -90.22
N LEU A 215 -55.59 -38.08 -89.12
CA LEU A 215 -56.88 -38.68 -88.84
C LEU A 215 -57.91 -38.35 -89.93
N ASN A 216 -58.01 -37.06 -90.31
CA ASN A 216 -58.89 -36.63 -91.39
C ASN A 216 -58.52 -37.30 -92.73
N ALA A 217 -57.22 -37.42 -93.03
CA ALA A 217 -56.75 -38.13 -94.22
C ALA A 217 -57.06 -39.63 -94.19
N SER A 218 -56.97 -40.27 -93.02
CA SER A 218 -57.30 -41.69 -92.83
C SER A 218 -58.81 -41.94 -93.02
N ILE A 219 -59.66 -41.04 -92.53
CA ILE A 219 -61.12 -41.06 -92.74
C ILE A 219 -61.45 -40.93 -94.23
N GLU A 220 -60.87 -39.96 -94.93
CA GLU A 220 -61.17 -39.74 -96.36
C GLU A 220 -60.60 -40.86 -97.23
N SER A 221 -59.46 -41.45 -96.84
CA SER A 221 -58.90 -42.65 -97.47
C SER A 221 -59.81 -43.87 -97.32
N ALA A 222 -60.42 -44.07 -96.15
CA ALA A 222 -61.42 -45.12 -95.93
C ALA A 222 -62.68 -44.90 -96.76
N ARG A 223 -63.07 -43.63 -96.96
CA ARG A 223 -64.22 -43.23 -97.78
C ARG A 223 -64.03 -43.50 -99.27
N ALA A 224 -62.79 -43.43 -99.76
CA ALA A 224 -62.42 -43.74 -101.15
C ALA A 224 -62.34 -45.25 -101.48
N GLY A 225 -62.52 -46.14 -100.49
CA GLY A 225 -62.53 -47.59 -100.68
C GLY A 225 -61.18 -48.14 -101.16
N GLU A 226 -61.17 -49.01 -102.17
CA GLU A 226 -59.92 -49.64 -102.67
C GLU A 226 -58.92 -48.63 -103.24
N ALA A 227 -59.37 -47.50 -103.79
CA ALA A 227 -58.48 -46.47 -104.34
C ALA A 227 -57.68 -45.70 -103.27
N GLY A 228 -58.18 -45.64 -102.02
CA GLY A 228 -57.56 -44.93 -100.90
C GLY A 228 -56.60 -45.77 -100.06
N ARG A 229 -56.44 -47.06 -100.36
CA ARG A 229 -55.76 -48.04 -99.49
C ARG A 229 -54.29 -47.70 -99.21
N GLY A 230 -53.57 -47.16 -100.21
CA GLY A 230 -52.19 -46.69 -100.05
C GLY A 230 -52.08 -45.42 -99.19
N PHE A 231 -53.01 -44.48 -99.34
CA PHE A 231 -53.08 -43.26 -98.53
C PHE A 231 -53.45 -43.55 -97.08
N ALA A 232 -54.31 -44.55 -96.83
CA ALA A 232 -54.66 -44.98 -95.47
C ALA A 232 -53.46 -45.51 -94.67
N VAL A 233 -52.52 -46.22 -95.33
CA VAL A 233 -51.28 -46.69 -94.70
C VAL A 233 -50.39 -45.51 -94.32
N VAL A 234 -50.21 -44.55 -95.23
CA VAL A 234 -49.41 -43.34 -94.95
C VAL A 234 -50.05 -42.51 -93.83
N ALA A 235 -51.36 -42.31 -93.85
CA ALA A 235 -52.08 -41.56 -92.82
C ALA A 235 -51.90 -42.19 -91.42
N ASN A 236 -52.01 -43.52 -91.30
CA ASN A 236 -51.77 -44.21 -90.02
C ASN A 236 -50.32 -44.11 -89.53
N GLU A 237 -49.34 -44.11 -90.45
CA GLU A 237 -47.94 -43.93 -90.07
C GLU A 237 -47.68 -42.48 -89.59
N VAL A 238 -48.31 -41.49 -90.22
CA VAL A 238 -48.25 -40.09 -89.77
C VAL A 238 -48.92 -39.91 -88.41
N THR A 239 -50.07 -40.55 -88.14
CA THR A 239 -50.70 -40.58 -86.80
C THR A 239 -49.72 -41.12 -85.75
N LYS A 240 -49.07 -42.26 -86.02
CA LYS A 240 -48.07 -42.84 -85.09
C LYS A 240 -46.90 -41.89 -84.82
N LEU A 241 -46.35 -41.26 -85.86
CA LEU A 241 -45.24 -40.32 -85.72
C LEU A 241 -45.66 -39.05 -84.95
N ALA A 242 -46.89 -38.59 -85.14
CA ALA A 242 -47.45 -37.45 -84.40
C ALA A 242 -47.66 -37.77 -82.92
N ASP A 243 -48.22 -38.94 -82.59
CA ASP A 243 -48.37 -39.41 -81.21
C ASP A 243 -47.02 -39.62 -80.53
N GLU A 244 -46.03 -40.19 -81.24
CA GLU A 244 -44.68 -40.36 -80.73
C GLU A 244 -43.98 -39.00 -80.49
N SER A 245 -44.16 -38.03 -81.39
CA SER A 245 -43.63 -36.67 -81.24
C SER A 245 -44.25 -35.96 -80.04
N SER A 246 -45.56 -36.09 -79.83
CA SER A 246 -46.26 -35.54 -78.67
C SER A 246 -45.74 -36.17 -77.36
N ARG A 247 -45.56 -37.49 -77.34
CA ARG A 247 -45.00 -38.22 -76.19
C ARG A 247 -43.57 -37.75 -75.86
N LEU A 248 -42.71 -37.60 -76.87
CA LEU A 248 -41.34 -37.09 -76.67
C LEU A 248 -41.35 -35.65 -76.14
N ALA A 249 -42.24 -34.79 -76.66
CA ALA A 249 -42.40 -33.43 -76.16
C ALA A 249 -42.84 -33.41 -74.69
N LEU A 250 -43.77 -34.28 -74.28
CA LEU A 250 -44.19 -34.42 -72.88
C LEU A 250 -43.03 -34.89 -71.96
N ASP A 251 -42.19 -35.83 -72.41
CA ASP A 251 -41.02 -36.27 -71.63
C ASP A 251 -40.00 -35.13 -71.48
N ILE A 252 -39.76 -34.35 -72.54
CA ILE A 252 -38.92 -33.15 -72.49
C ILE A 252 -39.49 -32.14 -71.47
N GLN A 253 -40.80 -31.89 -71.50
CA GLN A 253 -41.47 -31.00 -70.54
C GLN A 253 -41.26 -31.43 -69.09
N LYS A 254 -41.38 -32.74 -68.83
CA LYS A 254 -41.12 -33.30 -67.49
C LYS A 254 -39.66 -33.03 -67.06
N ARG A 255 -38.70 -33.30 -67.94
CA ARG A 255 -37.27 -33.06 -67.66
C ARG A 255 -36.96 -31.59 -67.44
N ILE A 256 -37.60 -30.68 -68.17
CA ILE A 256 -37.50 -29.22 -67.94
C ILE A 256 -38.00 -28.87 -66.53
N GLY A 257 -39.12 -29.46 -66.09
CA GLY A 257 -39.61 -29.30 -64.72
C GLY A 257 -38.59 -29.73 -63.67
N ASP A 258 -37.96 -30.89 -63.87
CA ASP A 258 -36.92 -31.40 -62.96
C ASP A 258 -35.70 -30.47 -62.90
N ILE A 259 -35.24 -29.95 -64.05
CA ILE A 259 -34.11 -29.00 -64.10
C ILE A 259 -34.49 -27.66 -63.43
N SER A 260 -35.70 -27.15 -63.66
CA SER A 260 -36.18 -25.92 -63.03
C SER A 260 -36.20 -26.03 -61.51
N ASN A 261 -36.68 -27.16 -60.97
CA ASN A 261 -36.64 -27.45 -59.54
C ASN A 261 -35.20 -27.48 -59.01
N ALA A 262 -34.28 -28.14 -59.72
CA ALA A 262 -32.86 -28.17 -59.34
C ALA A 262 -32.24 -26.77 -59.32
N MET A 263 -32.59 -25.90 -60.27
CA MET A 263 -32.10 -24.52 -60.27
C MET A 263 -32.65 -23.70 -59.11
N ASN A 264 -33.92 -23.86 -58.74
CA ASN A 264 -34.48 -23.20 -57.55
C ASN A 264 -33.72 -23.59 -56.27
N SER A 265 -33.31 -24.85 -56.14
CA SER A 265 -32.43 -25.29 -55.05
C SER A 265 -31.07 -24.58 -55.08
N VAL A 266 -30.44 -24.50 -56.25
CA VAL A 266 -29.16 -23.78 -56.41
C VAL A 266 -29.28 -22.29 -56.07
N VAL A 267 -30.37 -21.62 -56.48
CA VAL A 267 -30.63 -20.22 -56.11
C VAL A 267 -30.72 -20.06 -54.59
N SER A 268 -31.41 -20.98 -53.90
CA SER A 268 -31.51 -20.98 -52.44
C SER A 268 -30.13 -21.10 -51.78
N GLU A 269 -29.30 -22.05 -52.24
CA GLU A 269 -27.94 -22.25 -51.71
C GLU A 269 -27.04 -21.03 -51.94
N ILE A 270 -27.14 -20.38 -53.10
CA ILE A 270 -26.38 -19.15 -53.38
C ILE A 270 -26.81 -18.02 -52.45
N ASN A 271 -28.12 -17.83 -52.22
CA ASN A 271 -28.62 -16.79 -51.32
C ASN A 271 -28.14 -17.01 -49.88
N GLU A 272 -28.19 -18.25 -49.38
CA GLU A 272 -27.65 -18.62 -48.06
C GLU A 272 -26.12 -18.38 -47.99
N GLY A 273 -25.40 -18.69 -49.08
CA GLY A 273 -23.98 -18.39 -49.21
C GLY A 273 -23.66 -16.90 -49.15
N VAL A 274 -24.49 -16.05 -49.75
CA VAL A 274 -24.35 -14.58 -49.69
C VAL A 274 -24.58 -14.07 -48.27
N GLU A 275 -25.63 -14.53 -47.59
CA GLU A 275 -25.92 -14.16 -46.20
C GLU A 275 -24.79 -14.57 -45.24
N THR A 276 -24.28 -15.79 -45.42
CA THR A 276 -23.13 -16.30 -44.66
C THR A 276 -21.90 -15.43 -44.87
N THR A 277 -21.63 -15.04 -46.12
CA THR A 277 -20.50 -14.18 -46.50
C THR A 277 -20.62 -12.79 -45.87
N MET A 278 -21.82 -12.21 -45.81
CA MET A 278 -22.07 -10.92 -45.12
C MET A 278 -21.82 -11.02 -43.62
N THR A 279 -22.28 -12.10 -42.99
CA THR A 279 -22.07 -12.35 -41.57
C THR A 279 -20.58 -12.50 -41.24
N LEU A 280 -19.83 -13.28 -42.03
CA LEU A 280 -18.38 -13.41 -41.89
C LEU A 280 -17.67 -12.06 -42.03
N LYS A 281 -18.10 -11.23 -42.98
CA LYS A 281 -17.51 -9.90 -43.18
C LYS A 281 -17.70 -9.01 -41.95
N SER A 282 -18.91 -8.97 -41.39
CA SER A 282 -19.20 -8.19 -40.17
C SER A 282 -18.37 -8.69 -38.98
N SER A 283 -18.34 -10.01 -38.75
CA SER A 283 -17.60 -10.61 -37.63
C SER A 283 -16.09 -10.33 -37.73
N ASN A 284 -15.51 -10.43 -38.92
CA ASN A 284 -14.09 -10.11 -39.13
C ASN A 284 -13.78 -8.61 -38.91
N GLN A 285 -14.71 -7.70 -39.26
CA GLN A 285 -14.54 -6.27 -38.98
C GLN A 285 -14.58 -5.96 -37.48
N GLU A 286 -15.48 -6.59 -36.73
CA GLU A 286 -15.52 -6.49 -35.27
C GLU A 286 -14.23 -7.04 -34.64
N ALA A 287 -13.74 -8.18 -35.12
CA ALA A 287 -12.49 -8.77 -34.65
C ALA A 287 -11.29 -7.82 -34.86
N ILE A 288 -11.21 -7.11 -35.99
CA ILE A 288 -10.20 -6.05 -36.20
C ILE A 288 -10.38 -4.92 -35.18
N GLY A 289 -11.62 -4.52 -34.88
CA GLY A 289 -11.91 -3.53 -33.85
C GLY A 289 -11.38 -3.94 -32.47
N HIS A 290 -11.62 -5.19 -32.07
CA HIS A 290 -11.10 -5.74 -30.82
C HIS A 290 -9.57 -5.80 -30.79
N LEU A 291 -8.92 -6.26 -31.86
CA LEU A 291 -7.46 -6.28 -31.95
C LEU A 291 -6.86 -4.88 -31.82
N ASN A 292 -7.47 -3.85 -32.44
CA ASN A 292 -7.01 -2.47 -32.29
C ASN A 292 -7.15 -1.95 -30.86
N ALA A 293 -8.22 -2.34 -30.15
CA ALA A 293 -8.38 -2.01 -28.74
C ALA A 293 -7.32 -2.70 -27.87
N MET A 294 -6.97 -3.96 -28.18
CA MET A 294 -5.90 -4.69 -27.49
C MET A 294 -4.53 -4.03 -27.71
N VAL A 295 -4.21 -3.58 -28.93
CA VAL A 295 -2.96 -2.83 -29.20
C VAL A 295 -2.89 -1.56 -28.35
N LYS A 296 -3.96 -0.75 -28.32
CA LYS A 296 -3.99 0.47 -27.48
C LYS A 296 -3.84 0.17 -25.99
N GLY A 297 -4.44 -0.93 -25.52
CA GLY A 297 -4.30 -1.37 -24.14
C GLY A 297 -2.87 -1.76 -23.79
N ALA A 298 -2.23 -2.54 -24.66
CA ALA A 298 -0.84 -2.97 -24.49
C ALA A 298 0.16 -1.80 -24.59
N GLU A 299 -0.05 -0.85 -25.50
CA GLU A 299 0.77 0.37 -25.58
C GLU A 299 0.67 1.26 -24.33
N GLY A 300 -0.46 1.23 -23.61
CA GLY A 300 -0.61 1.95 -22.35
C GLY A 300 0.02 1.26 -21.14
N MET A 301 0.48 0.02 -21.29
CA MET A 301 1.17 -0.76 -20.24
C MET A 301 2.69 -0.68 -20.34
N LEU A 302 3.21 -0.19 -21.47
CA LEU A 302 4.63 0.10 -21.71
C LEU A 302 4.97 1.53 -21.31
#